data_AF-N9RJR3-F1
#
_entry.id   AF-N9RJR3-F1
#
_cell.length_a   1.000
_cell.length_b   1.000
_cell.length_c   1.000
_cell.angle_alpha   90.00
_cell.angle_beta   90.00
_cell.angle_gamma   90.00
#
_symmetry.space_group_name_H-M   'P 1'
#
loop_
_entity.id
_entity.type
_entity.pdbx_description
1 polymer ?
#
loop_
_entity_poly.entity_id
_entity_poly.type
_entity_poly.pdbx_seq_one_letter_code
_entity_poly.pdbx_strand_id
1 'polypeptide(L)' 'MNYEDFEIVSCREEATGDRIQKICFITDGQYEYQVVCKKEDDPIMVFIEANA' A
#
# COMPACT_ATOMS: atom_id res chain seq x y z
N MET A 1 -6.51 -13.98 1.64
CA MET A 1 -5.98 -13.14 0.54
C MET A 1 -4.54 -12.86 0.91
N ASN A 2 -3.59 -13.41 0.18
CA ASN A 2 -2.17 -13.20 0.47
C ASN A 2 -1.72 -11.93 -0.25
N TYR A 3 -0.74 -11.21 0.29
CA TYR A 3 -0.18 -10.01 -0.36
C TYR A 3 0.39 -10.32 -1.76
N GLU A 4 0.87 -11.55 -1.96
CA GLU A 4 1.43 -12.06 -3.22
C GLU A 4 0.39 -12.15 -4.35
N ASP A 5 -0.90 -12.12 -4.03
CA ASP A 5 -1.98 -12.15 -5.01
C ASP A 5 -2.24 -10.78 -5.66
N PHE A 6 -1.55 -9.72 -5.22
CA PHE A 6 -1.77 -8.35 -5.68
C PHE A 6 -0.60 -7.82 -6.52
N GLU A 7 -0.92 -7.09 -7.57
CA GLU A 7 0.06 -6.38 -8.39
C GLU A 7 0.28 -4.96 -7.87
N ILE A 8 1.54 -4.51 -7.84
CA ILE A 8 1.88 -3.12 -7.47
C ILE A 8 1.74 -2.22 -8.69
N VAL A 9 0.79 -1.29 -8.64
CA VAL A 9 0.54 -0.30 -9.70
C VAL A 9 1.52 0.87 -9.58
N SER A 10 1.66 1.42 -8.38
CA SER A 10 2.60 2.51 -8.11
C SER A 10 3.02 2.54 -6.64
N CYS A 11 4.17 3.12 -6.35
CA CYS A 11 4.58 3.42 -4.98
C CYS A 11 5.22 4.80 -4.92
N ARG A 12 5.01 5.51 -3.80
CA ARG A 12 5.70 6.74 -3.45
C ARG A 12 6.13 6.72 -2.00
N GLU A 13 7.26 7.37 -1.71
CA GLU A 13 7.68 7.62 -0.34
C GLU A 13 7.17 9.00 0.10
N GLU A 14 6.61 9.08 1.31
CA GLU A 14 6.11 10.31 1.89
C GLU A 14 6.68 10.49 3.30
N ALA A 15 7.27 11.67 3.55
CA ALA A 15 7.78 12.02 4.86
C ALA A 15 6.61 12.52 5.73
N THR A 16 6.35 11.83 6.83
CA THR A 16 5.31 12.18 7.81
C THR A 16 5.97 12.46 9.16
N GLY A 17 6.39 13.72 9.35
CA GLY A 17 7.23 14.11 10.48
C GLY A 17 8.63 13.50 10.40
N ASP A 18 9.07 12.81 11.46
CA ASP A 18 10.39 12.17 11.52
C ASP A 18 10.44 10.78 10.85
N ARG A 19 9.36 10.35 10.18
CA ARG A 19 9.25 9.01 9.59
C ARG A 19 9.04 9.08 8.08
N ILE A 20 9.67 8.15 7.36
CA ILE A 20 9.40 7.92 5.94
C ILE A 20 8.43 6.74 5.83
N GLN A 21 7.28 6.98 5.19
CA GLN A 21 6.29 5.96 4.87
C GLN A 21 6.36 5.64 3.38
N LYS A 22 6.18 4.37 3.03
CA LYS A 22 6.02 3.95 1.63
C LYS A 22 4.55 3.69 1.38
N ILE A 23 3.93 4.49 0.55
CA ILE A 23 2.54 4.31 0.13
C ILE A 23 2.55 3.60 -1.21
N CYS A 24 1.91 2.44 -1.30
CA CYS A 24 1.75 1.71 -2.55
C CYS A 24 0.28 1.59 -2.92
N PHE A 25 -0.01 1.70 -4.21
CA PHE A 25 -1.28 1.30 -4.81
C PHE A 25 -1.10 -0.09 -5.38
N ILE A 26 -1.97 -0.99 -4.98
CA ILE A 26 -2.00 -2.38 -5.43
C ILE A 26 -3.36 -2.70 -6.05
N THR A 27 -3.43 -3.69 -6.92
CA THR A 27 -4.67 -4.15 -7.52
C THR A 27 -4.75 -5.67 -7.56
N ASP A 28 -5.96 -6.22 -7.43
CA ASP A 28 -6.27 -7.63 -7.73
C ASP A 28 -6.81 -7.82 -9.16
N GLY A 29 -6.76 -6.77 -9.99
CA GLY A 29 -7.33 -6.72 -11.33
C GLY A 29 -8.80 -6.32 -11.38
N GLN A 30 -9.50 -6.29 -10.23
CA GLN A 30 -10.88 -5.85 -10.12
C GLN A 30 -11.01 -4.52 -9.36
N TYR A 31 -10.20 -4.33 -8.32
CA TYR A 31 -10.19 -3.14 -7.47
C TYR A 31 -8.77 -2.63 -7.25
N GLU A 32 -8.66 -1.34 -6.94
CA GLU A 32 -7.41 -0.72 -6.49
C GLU A 32 -7.47 -0.47 -4.97
N TYR A 33 -6.35 -0.75 -4.30
CA TYR A 33 -6.19 -0.63 -2.87
C TYR A 33 -4.96 0.23 -2.57
N GLN A 34 -5.05 1.09 -1.56
CA GLN A 34 -3.89 1.81 -1.04
C GLN A 34 -3.37 1.11 0.20
N VAL A 35 -2.08 0.78 0.23
CA VAL A 35 -1.38 0.21 1.39
C VAL A 35 -0.26 1.13 1.86
N VAL A 36 -0.05 1.17 3.18
CA VAL A 36 1.00 1.98 3.81
C VAL A 36 1.99 1.07 4.50
N CYS A 37 3.18 0.96 3.91
CA CYS A 37 4.27 0.15 4.43
C CYS A 37 5.18 1.01 5.30
N LYS A 38 5.53 0.51 6.48
CA LYS A 38 6.67 1.07 7.23
C LYS A 38 7.95 0.59 6.56
N LYS A 39 8.99 1.43 6.54
CA LYS A 39 10.26 1.07 5.89
C LYS A 39 11.02 -0.03 6.64
N GLU A 40 10.73 -0.21 7.93
CA GLU A 40 11.45 -1.14 8.83
C GLU A 40 10.68 -2.41 9.18
N ASP A 41 9.39 -2.49 8.85
CA ASP A 41 8.55 -3.65 9.15
C ASP A 41 7.68 -3.97 7.92
N ASP A 42 7.43 -5.26 7.73
CA ASP A 42 6.57 -5.82 6.69
C ASP A 42 5.34 -4.95 6.37
N PRO A 43 4.94 -4.89 5.08
CA PRO A 43 3.84 -4.04 4.64
C PRO A 43 2.56 -4.33 5.45
N ILE A 44 2.16 -3.38 6.30
CA ILE A 44 0.86 -3.44 6.95
C ILE A 44 -0.18 -3.10 5.87
N MET A 45 -0.94 -4.09 5.46
CA MET A 45 -2.09 -3.89 4.58
C MET A 45 -3.17 -3.14 5.36
N VAL A 46 -3.16 -1.82 5.28
CA VAL A 46 -4.25 -0.98 5.78
C VAL A 46 -5.26 -0.87 4.65
N PHE A 47 -6.39 -1.57 4.77
CA PHE A 47 -7.52 -1.37 3.86
C PHE A 47 -8.05 0.06 4.04
N ILE A 48 -7.84 0.91 3.04
CA ILE A 48 -8.52 2.19 2.90
C ILE A 48 -9.50 2.00 1.75
N GLU A 49 -10.79 2.21 2.03
CA GLU A 49 -11.92 1.88 1.15
C GLU A 49 -11.66 2.21 -0.32
N ALA A 50 -11.92 1.22 -1.18
CA ALA A 50 -11.95 1.41 -2.63
C ALA A 50 -13.01 2.47 -2.95
N ASN A 51 -12.63 3.54 -3.63
CA ASN A 51 -13.62 4.43 -4.23
C ASN A 51 -14.34 3.65 -5.34
N ALA A 52 -15.63 3.37 -5.12
CA ALA A 52 -16.55 2.82 -6.10
C ALA A 52 -17.07 3.90 -7.06
#